data_AF-A0A843DU59-F1
#
_entry.id   AF-A0A843DU59-F1
#
_cell.length_a   1.000
_cell.length_b   1.000
_cell.length_c   1.000
_cell.angle_alpha   90.00
_cell.angle_beta   90.00
_cell.angle_gamma   90.00
#
_symmetry.space_group_name_H-M   'P 1'
#
loop_
_entity.id
_entity.type
_entity.pdbx_description
1 polymer ?
#
loop_
_entity_poly.entity_id
_entity_poly.type
_entity_poly.pdbx_seq_one_letter_code
_entity_poly.pdbx_strand_id
1 'polypeptide(L)'
;MNTKLSGAQLVLVEIKHMGRNYLPLVEYMRGRMVKFIDFCPTTYLPGIAGQSGVSDTDDMYLTIMNEYGNTELHRSMPLVRFDYTATIGVRQPVCAKISMQTSFIDCQNANNVGKVVALMFYYDLPEYSSRNTTDAVMTDAISIPLTTAIRYNQLPDTDRLTGKRFRRILLGTPSVTPDLQTGLNYSQLQNCFITLRKGTYNVVENMPVILLYQMEMLEKSEWANIIFDFQNSYITIGGAGTIPNVEDNYIGKSIFFNLQYEAK
;
A
#
# COMPACT_ATOMS: atom_id res chain seq x y z
N MET A 1 23.06 -11.30 1.69
CA MET A 1 22.00 -12.29 1.39
C MET A 1 21.45 -12.02 -0.01
N ASN A 2 21.53 -13.00 -0.91
CA ASN A 2 20.95 -12.96 -2.26
C ASN A 2 19.60 -13.68 -2.24
N THR A 3 18.54 -12.92 -2.43
CA THR A 3 17.17 -13.23 -2.89
C THR A 3 16.39 -11.99 -2.46
N LYS A 4 15.55 -11.37 -3.29
CA LYS A 4 14.10 -11.61 -3.30
C LYS A 4 13.48 -10.61 -4.29
N LEU A 5 12.36 -10.97 -4.91
CA LEU A 5 11.45 -9.97 -5.47
C LEU A 5 10.63 -9.34 -4.34
N SER A 6 10.20 -8.08 -4.45
CA SER A 6 9.37 -7.45 -3.40
C SER A 6 7.88 -7.77 -3.53
N GLY A 7 7.12 -7.58 -2.45
CA GLY A 7 5.67 -7.43 -2.48
C GLY A 7 5.17 -6.55 -1.35
N ALA A 8 3.87 -6.24 -1.34
CA ALA A 8 3.23 -5.51 -0.26
C ALA A 8 1.80 -5.96 0.00
N GLN A 9 1.39 -5.87 1.26
CA GLN A 9 0.08 -6.35 1.73
C GLN A 9 -0.53 -5.33 2.70
N LEU A 10 -1.75 -4.89 2.39
CA LEU A 10 -2.56 -4.19 3.37
C LEU A 10 -3.11 -5.17 4.41
N VAL A 11 -2.92 -4.83 5.68
CA VAL A 11 -3.46 -5.55 6.83
C VAL A 11 -4.36 -4.61 7.60
N LEU A 12 -5.61 -5.03 7.77
CA LEU A 12 -6.65 -4.28 8.47
C LEU A 12 -6.81 -4.84 9.88
N VAL A 13 -6.58 -4.00 10.89
CA VAL A 13 -6.68 -4.36 12.30
C VAL A 13 -7.87 -3.64 12.90
N GLU A 14 -8.93 -4.38 13.20
CA GLU A 14 -10.11 -3.82 13.87
C GLU A 14 -9.80 -3.56 15.35
N ILE A 15 -10.09 -2.35 15.81
CA ILE A 15 -9.94 -1.94 17.21
C ILE A 15 -11.25 -2.24 17.92
N LYS A 16 -11.36 -3.44 18.47
CA LYS A 16 -12.60 -3.94 19.09
C LYS A 16 -12.83 -3.40 20.49
N HIS A 17 -11.75 -3.04 21.19
CA HIS A 17 -11.79 -2.53 22.56
C HIS A 17 -10.53 -1.72 22.87
N MET A 18 -10.54 -1.03 24.01
CA MET A 18 -9.31 -0.50 24.60
C MET A 18 -8.34 -1.64 24.99
N GLY A 19 -7.05 -1.36 25.02
CA GLY A 19 -5.99 -2.35 25.23
C GLY A 19 -5.56 -3.04 23.94
N ARG A 20 -5.16 -4.31 24.04
CA ARG A 20 -4.45 -5.04 22.97
C ARG A 20 -5.37 -5.62 21.90
N ASN A 21 -5.31 -5.06 20.69
CA ASN A 21 -5.99 -5.57 19.50
C ASN A 21 -4.98 -6.28 18.60
N TYR A 22 -5.06 -7.61 18.54
CA TYR A 22 -4.09 -8.43 17.80
C TYR A 22 -4.25 -8.30 16.29
N LEU A 23 -3.13 -8.33 15.58
CA LEU A 23 -3.14 -8.34 14.12
C LEU A 23 -3.79 -9.65 13.62
N PRO A 24 -4.59 -9.60 12.54
CA PRO A 24 -5.18 -10.81 11.98
C PRO A 24 -4.11 -11.71 11.38
N LEU A 25 -4.37 -13.02 11.37
CA LEU A 25 -3.53 -13.95 10.62
C LEU A 25 -3.66 -13.65 9.13
N VAL A 26 -2.54 -13.33 8.49
CA VAL A 26 -2.43 -13.26 7.03
C VAL A 26 -1.53 -14.40 6.60
N GLU A 27 -2.12 -15.51 6.17
CA GLU A 27 -1.38 -16.74 5.83
C GLU A 27 -0.25 -16.48 4.85
N TYR A 28 -0.53 -15.61 3.88
CA TYR A 28 0.42 -15.22 2.85
C TYR A 28 1.67 -14.52 3.39
N MET A 29 1.62 -13.91 4.58
CA MET A 29 2.78 -13.26 5.22
C MET A 29 3.63 -14.21 6.07
N ARG A 30 3.17 -15.44 6.34
CA ARG A 30 3.87 -16.40 7.20
C ARG A 30 5.24 -16.77 6.60
N GLY A 31 6.28 -16.81 7.42
CA GLY A 31 7.65 -17.14 6.99
C GLY A 31 8.36 -16.05 6.18
N ARG A 32 7.70 -14.92 5.89
CA ARG A 32 8.26 -13.85 5.05
C ARG A 32 9.06 -12.86 5.86
N MET A 33 10.10 -12.36 5.21
CA MET A 33 10.86 -11.23 5.75
C MET A 33 10.10 -9.95 5.47
N VAL A 34 9.62 -9.29 6.52
CA VAL A 34 9.06 -7.95 6.46
C VAL A 34 10.21 -6.96 6.47
N LYS A 35 10.21 -6.04 5.51
CA LYS A 35 11.23 -5.00 5.39
C LYS A 35 10.85 -3.74 6.14
N PHE A 36 9.64 -3.24 5.89
CA PHE A 36 9.11 -2.02 6.47
C PHE A 36 7.59 -2.12 6.65
N ILE A 37 7.06 -1.31 7.56
CA ILE A 37 5.64 -1.15 7.83
C ILE A 37 5.31 0.33 7.70
N ASP A 38 4.25 0.65 6.96
CA ASP A 38 3.66 1.99 6.94
C ASP A 38 2.25 1.93 7.56
N PHE A 39 1.87 2.97 8.30
CA PHE A 39 0.49 3.22 8.67
C PHE A 39 -0.17 4.09 7.59
N CYS A 40 -1.40 3.72 7.25
CA CYS A 40 -2.19 4.36 6.21
C CYS A 40 -3.36 5.09 6.86
N PRO A 41 -3.27 6.42 7.09
CA PRO A 41 -4.44 7.18 7.50
C PRO A 41 -5.43 7.18 6.34
N THR A 42 -6.56 6.50 6.53
CA THR A 42 -7.60 6.39 5.51
C THR A 42 -8.96 6.45 6.17
N THR A 43 -9.85 7.27 5.61
CA THR A 43 -11.23 7.36 6.09
C THR A 43 -12.04 6.17 5.60
N TYR A 44 -11.77 5.69 4.38
CA TYR A 44 -12.57 4.69 3.68
C TYR A 44 -11.73 3.50 3.24
N LEU A 45 -12.06 2.32 3.77
CA LEU A 45 -11.32 1.10 3.50
C LEU A 45 -11.74 0.39 2.21
N PRO A 46 -10.84 -0.38 1.58
CA PRO A 46 -11.15 -1.10 0.36
C PRO A 46 -12.12 -2.24 0.67
N GLY A 47 -13.25 -2.28 -0.05
CA GLY A 47 -14.21 -3.39 0.03
C GLY A 47 -15.03 -3.48 1.33
N ILE A 48 -14.95 -2.49 2.23
CA ILE A 48 -15.71 -2.47 3.48
C ILE A 48 -16.61 -1.23 3.50
N ALA A 49 -17.93 -1.45 3.47
CA ALA A 49 -18.91 -0.39 3.64
C ALA A 49 -19.15 -0.12 5.13
N GLY A 50 -19.20 1.16 5.53
CA GLY A 50 -19.62 1.57 6.88
C GLY A 50 -18.55 1.49 7.98
N GLN A 51 -17.36 0.92 7.74
CA GLN A 51 -16.24 1.02 8.68
C GLN A 51 -15.35 2.20 8.33
N SER A 52 -15.03 3.02 9.33
CA SER A 52 -14.07 4.11 9.21
C SER A 52 -12.69 3.66 9.64
N GLY A 53 -11.68 4.03 8.85
CA GLY A 53 -10.31 3.85 9.27
C GLY A 53 -9.93 4.87 10.34
N VAL A 54 -8.90 4.54 11.11
CA VAL A 54 -8.30 5.46 12.07
C VAL A 54 -7.60 6.59 11.32
N SER A 55 -7.91 7.84 11.68
CA SER A 55 -7.23 9.05 11.22
C SER A 55 -6.48 9.77 12.35
N ASP A 56 -6.77 9.41 13.60
CA ASP A 56 -6.14 9.96 14.81
C ASP A 56 -5.40 8.82 15.52
N THR A 57 -4.08 8.91 15.54
CA THR A 57 -3.20 7.89 16.13
C THR A 57 -2.84 8.16 17.59
N ASP A 58 -3.40 9.21 18.20
CA ASP A 58 -3.11 9.55 19.59
C ASP A 58 -3.47 8.37 20.50
N ASP A 59 -2.56 8.09 21.44
CA ASP A 59 -2.68 7.00 22.40
C ASP A 59 -2.85 5.60 21.76
N MET A 60 -2.28 5.41 20.56
CA MET A 60 -2.19 4.12 19.90
C MET A 60 -0.72 3.68 19.74
N TYR A 61 -0.43 2.44 20.10
CA TYR A 61 0.94 1.91 20.12
C TYR A 61 1.00 0.55 19.43
N LEU A 62 1.91 0.40 18.47
CA LEU A 62 2.15 -0.86 17.77
C LEU A 62 3.27 -1.66 18.46
N THR A 63 3.00 -2.92 18.76
CA THR A 63 4.00 -3.90 19.21
C THR A 63 4.13 -5.00 18.16
N ILE A 64 5.35 -5.17 17.64
CA ILE A 64 5.69 -6.19 16.65
C ILE A 64 6.56 -7.26 17.30
N MET A 65 6.08 -8.51 17.24
CA MET A 65 6.79 -9.68 17.74
C MET A 65 7.52 -10.38 16.59
N ASN A 66 8.67 -10.98 16.89
CA ASN A 66 9.31 -11.91 15.96
C ASN A 66 8.42 -13.13 15.67
N GLU A 67 8.73 -13.88 14.60
CA GLU A 67 7.94 -15.04 14.15
C GLU A 67 7.71 -16.09 15.25
N TYR A 68 8.65 -16.23 16.19
CA TYR A 68 8.54 -17.17 17.31
C TYR A 68 7.79 -16.62 18.53
N GLY A 69 7.36 -15.35 18.50
CA GLY A 69 6.57 -14.71 19.56
C GLY A 69 7.35 -14.40 20.85
N ASN A 70 8.65 -14.65 20.89
CA ASN A 70 9.45 -14.59 22.12
C ASN A 70 10.23 -13.27 22.29
N THR A 71 10.30 -12.46 21.23
CA THR A 71 11.06 -11.20 21.27
C THR A 71 10.26 -10.09 20.60
N GLU A 72 10.12 -8.98 21.30
CA GLU A 72 9.58 -7.73 20.76
C GLU A 72 10.63 -7.09 19.85
N LEU A 73 10.33 -7.01 18.56
CA LEU A 73 11.15 -6.29 17.58
C LEU A 73 10.92 -4.79 17.70
N HIS A 74 9.66 -4.41 17.88
CA HIS A 74 9.22 -3.05 18.20
C HIS A 74 8.29 -3.14 19.41
N ARG A 75 8.63 -2.45 20.50
CA ARG A 75 7.86 -2.46 21.75
C ARG A 75 7.10 -1.16 21.91
N SER A 76 5.77 -1.22 21.97
CA SER A 76 4.89 -0.09 22.26
C SER A 76 5.28 1.19 21.48
N MET A 77 5.59 1.05 20.19
CA MET A 77 5.97 2.21 19.39
C MET A 77 4.72 3.03 19.05
N PRO A 78 4.72 4.36 19.26
CA PRO A 78 3.58 5.20 18.88
C PRO A 78 3.23 5.02 17.40
N LEU A 79 1.94 4.80 17.11
CA LEU A 79 1.48 4.49 15.75
C LEU A 79 1.76 5.63 14.76
N VAL A 80 1.75 6.88 15.23
CA VAL A 80 2.15 8.08 14.47
C VAL A 80 3.54 7.96 13.84
N ARG A 81 4.45 7.16 14.42
CA ARG A 81 5.79 6.95 13.87
C ARG A 81 5.80 6.13 12.58
N PHE A 82 4.71 5.41 12.31
CA PHE A 82 4.50 4.66 11.07
C PHE A 82 3.69 5.49 10.06
N ASP A 83 3.15 6.65 10.45
CA ASP A 83 2.43 7.55 9.55
C ASP A 83 3.43 8.27 8.63
N TYR A 84 3.41 7.92 7.35
CA TYR A 84 4.29 8.52 6.35
C TYR A 84 4.04 10.02 6.15
N THR A 85 2.84 10.53 6.47
CA THR A 85 2.49 11.95 6.36
C THR A 85 3.04 12.78 7.51
N ALA A 86 3.11 12.18 8.71
CA ALA A 86 3.62 12.85 9.91
C ALA A 86 5.15 12.79 10.04
N THR A 87 5.80 11.80 9.41
CA THR A 87 7.22 11.47 9.63
C THR A 87 8.14 11.75 8.44
N ILE A 88 8.00 12.90 7.75
CA ILE A 88 8.92 13.41 6.70
C ILE A 88 9.63 12.30 5.87
N GLY A 89 8.86 11.30 5.42
CA GLY A 89 9.35 10.24 4.55
C GLY A 89 10.31 9.19 5.13
N VAL A 90 10.32 8.90 6.44
CA VAL A 90 11.11 7.78 7.00
C VAL A 90 10.21 6.59 7.32
N ARG A 91 10.33 5.52 6.53
CA ARG A 91 9.61 4.27 6.77
C ARG A 91 10.27 3.48 7.89
N GLN A 92 9.49 2.93 8.81
CA GLN A 92 10.05 2.17 9.93
C GLN A 92 10.57 0.81 9.44
N PRO A 93 11.88 0.55 9.50
CA PRO A 93 12.43 -0.74 9.13
C PRO A 93 12.07 -1.79 10.20
N VAL A 94 11.82 -3.00 9.74
CA VAL A 94 11.62 -4.19 10.58
C VAL A 94 12.69 -5.22 10.28
N CYS A 95 12.93 -5.49 9.00
CA CYS A 95 13.94 -6.44 8.50
C CYS A 95 13.95 -7.79 9.22
N ALA A 96 12.76 -8.29 9.57
CA ALA A 96 12.60 -9.53 10.34
C ALA A 96 11.37 -10.32 9.87
N LYS A 97 11.34 -11.61 10.20
CA LYS A 97 10.10 -12.39 10.14
C LYS A 97 9.29 -12.11 11.39
N ILE A 98 8.02 -11.79 11.21
CA ILE A 98 7.13 -11.34 12.29
C ILE A 98 6.04 -12.36 12.56
N SER A 99 5.58 -12.41 13.81
CA SER A 99 4.38 -13.15 14.17
C SER A 99 3.18 -12.21 14.14
N MET A 100 2.34 -12.32 13.12
CA MET A 100 1.11 -11.52 13.02
C MET A 100 0.21 -11.76 14.25
N GLN A 101 0.02 -13.01 14.64
CA GLN A 101 -0.96 -13.38 15.67
C GLN A 101 -0.58 -12.94 17.08
N THR A 102 0.71 -12.70 17.35
CA THR A 102 1.17 -12.21 18.65
C THR A 102 1.54 -10.73 18.64
N SER A 103 1.63 -10.12 17.46
CA SER A 103 1.74 -8.66 17.32
C SER A 103 0.39 -8.01 17.56
N PHE A 104 0.38 -6.80 18.10
CA PHE A 104 -0.87 -6.10 18.44
C PHE A 104 -0.72 -4.59 18.42
N ILE A 105 -1.88 -3.93 18.31
CA ILE A 105 -2.04 -2.50 18.56
C ILE A 105 -2.65 -2.33 19.94
N ASP A 106 -1.95 -1.65 20.82
CA ASP A 106 -2.47 -1.22 22.11
C ASP A 106 -3.18 0.14 21.93
N CYS A 107 -4.50 0.15 22.16
CA CYS A 107 -5.33 1.33 22.00
C CYS A 107 -5.78 1.85 23.36
N GLN A 108 -5.35 3.06 23.73
CA GLN A 108 -5.75 3.72 24.97
C GLN A 108 -6.77 4.86 24.72
N ASN A 109 -7.07 5.16 23.45
CA ASN A 109 -8.06 6.15 23.03
C ASN A 109 -9.43 5.51 22.72
N ALA A 110 -10.42 5.77 23.58
CA ALA A 110 -11.78 5.22 23.42
C ALA A 110 -12.47 5.65 22.11
N ASN A 111 -12.10 6.80 21.53
CA ASN A 111 -12.68 7.29 20.27
C ASN A 111 -12.27 6.46 19.05
N ASN A 112 -11.27 5.60 19.20
CA ASN A 112 -10.80 4.71 18.14
C ASN A 112 -11.38 3.30 18.22
N VAL A 113 -12.16 2.97 19.27
CA VAL A 113 -12.90 1.72 19.36
C VAL A 113 -13.98 1.67 18.27
N GLY A 114 -14.09 0.54 17.57
CA GLY A 114 -14.95 0.34 16.41
C GLY A 114 -14.35 0.82 15.08
N LYS A 115 -13.17 1.45 15.10
CA LYS A 115 -12.43 1.82 13.89
C LYS A 115 -11.41 0.75 13.50
N VAL A 116 -10.80 0.95 12.34
CA VAL A 116 -9.81 0.01 11.79
C VAL A 116 -8.49 0.72 11.52
N VAL A 117 -7.40 0.15 12.01
CA VAL A 117 -6.05 0.58 11.65
C VAL A 117 -5.61 -0.16 10.38
N ALA A 118 -5.15 0.59 9.39
CA ALA A 118 -4.67 0.07 8.12
C ALA A 118 -3.13 0.13 8.09
N LEU A 119 -2.49 -1.04 8.10
CA LEU A 119 -1.03 -1.18 8.07
C LEU A 119 -0.59 -1.80 6.74
N MET A 120 0.35 -1.16 6.06
CA MET A 120 0.98 -1.69 4.85
C MET A 120 2.28 -2.41 5.20
N PHE A 121 2.33 -3.71 4.97
CA PHE A 121 3.52 -4.53 5.18
C PHE A 121 4.23 -4.76 3.86
N TYR A 122 5.49 -4.37 3.78
CA TYR A 122 6.33 -4.65 2.61
C TYR A 122 7.24 -5.81 2.92
N TYR A 123 7.33 -6.73 2.00
CA TYR A 123 8.03 -7.99 2.21
C TYR A 123 8.77 -8.41 0.97
N ASP A 124 9.44 -9.54 1.13
CA ASP A 124 10.26 -10.16 0.14
C ASP A 124 9.70 -11.54 -0.23
N LEU A 125 9.57 -11.78 -1.53
CA LEU A 125 9.10 -13.00 -2.16
C LEU A 125 10.29 -13.92 -2.50
N PRO A 126 10.37 -15.12 -1.90
CA PRO A 126 11.47 -16.05 -2.11
C PRO A 126 11.41 -16.76 -3.48
N GLU A 127 10.23 -16.91 -4.08
CA GLU A 127 9.95 -17.69 -5.31
C GLU A 127 10.44 -17.04 -6.60
N TYR A 128 10.93 -15.81 -6.51
CA TYR A 128 11.26 -14.96 -7.61
C TYR A 128 12.72 -14.54 -7.40
N SER A 129 13.63 -15.30 -8.02
CA SER A 129 15.03 -15.39 -7.60
C SER A 129 16.00 -14.45 -8.33
N SER A 130 15.54 -13.66 -9.30
CA SER A 130 16.45 -12.83 -10.09
C SER A 130 16.60 -11.42 -9.52
N ARG A 131 17.83 -11.08 -9.09
CA ARG A 131 18.26 -9.72 -8.75
C ARG A 131 18.07 -8.72 -9.91
N ASN A 132 18.26 -7.45 -9.58
CA ASN A 132 18.55 -6.42 -10.57
C ASN A 132 19.61 -6.92 -11.55
N THR A 133 19.32 -6.86 -12.85
CA THR A 133 20.25 -7.33 -13.89
C THR A 133 21.06 -6.20 -14.52
N THR A 134 20.69 -4.97 -14.22
CA THR A 134 21.37 -3.73 -14.64
C THR A 134 21.15 -2.71 -13.52
N ASP A 135 21.82 -1.56 -13.53
CA ASP A 135 21.45 -0.42 -12.69
C ASP A 135 20.68 0.65 -13.48
N ALA A 136 20.67 0.55 -14.82
CA ALA A 136 19.97 1.48 -15.68
C ALA A 136 18.45 1.33 -15.57
N VAL A 137 17.75 2.47 -15.50
CA VAL A 137 16.29 2.56 -15.30
C VAL A 137 15.67 3.36 -16.44
N MET A 138 14.61 2.82 -17.03
CA MET A 138 13.70 3.53 -17.91
C MET A 138 12.49 4.01 -17.13
N THR A 139 11.91 5.13 -17.56
CA THR A 139 10.67 5.67 -16.98
C THR A 139 9.62 5.76 -18.06
N ASP A 140 8.42 5.29 -17.76
CA ASP A 140 7.25 5.48 -18.59
C ASP A 140 6.07 5.95 -17.78
N ALA A 141 5.21 6.70 -18.45
CA ALA A 141 3.98 7.20 -17.86
C ALA A 141 2.79 6.31 -18.24
N ILE A 142 1.85 6.16 -17.30
CA ILE A 142 0.51 5.63 -17.55
C ILE A 142 -0.53 6.52 -16.87
N SER A 143 -1.69 6.64 -17.52
CA SER A 143 -2.90 7.22 -16.94
C SER A 143 -3.95 6.12 -16.83
N ILE A 144 -4.68 6.10 -15.71
CA ILE A 144 -5.78 5.17 -15.47
C ILE A 144 -7.07 5.98 -15.39
N PRO A 145 -7.85 6.04 -16.47
CA PRO A 145 -9.18 6.63 -16.43
C PRO A 145 -10.06 5.88 -15.44
N LEU A 146 -10.79 6.61 -14.62
CA LEU A 146 -11.70 6.03 -13.63
C LEU A 146 -13.12 5.96 -14.19
N THR A 147 -13.78 4.85 -13.92
CA THR A 147 -15.13 4.53 -14.41
C THR A 147 -16.01 4.08 -13.26
N THR A 148 -17.22 4.64 -13.18
CA THR A 148 -18.11 4.44 -12.02
C THR A 148 -18.91 3.14 -12.06
N ALA A 149 -19.00 2.52 -13.23
CA ALA A 149 -19.76 1.28 -13.40
C ALA A 149 -18.99 0.03 -12.96
N ILE A 150 -17.69 0.13 -12.68
CA ILE A 150 -16.82 -1.03 -12.48
C ILE A 150 -16.13 -0.93 -11.12
N ARG A 151 -16.28 -1.99 -10.32
CA ARG A 151 -15.58 -2.13 -9.03
C ARG A 151 -14.05 -2.08 -9.18
N TYR A 152 -13.54 -2.48 -10.34
CA TYR A 152 -12.13 -2.60 -10.66
C TYR A 152 -11.79 -1.75 -11.88
N ASN A 153 -11.00 -0.70 -11.68
CA ASN A 153 -10.46 0.11 -12.76
C ASN A 153 -9.13 -0.52 -13.19
N GLN A 154 -9.17 -1.35 -14.23
CA GLN A 154 -8.00 -2.08 -14.72
C GLN A 154 -6.90 -1.12 -15.17
N LEU A 155 -5.64 -1.50 -14.95
CA LEU A 155 -4.51 -0.78 -15.53
C LEU A 155 -4.58 -0.92 -17.06
N PRO A 156 -4.27 0.15 -17.82
CA PRO A 156 -4.30 0.08 -19.27
C PRO A 156 -3.28 -0.93 -19.77
N ASP A 157 -3.69 -1.76 -20.72
CA ASP A 157 -2.77 -2.69 -21.34
C ASP A 157 -1.71 -1.92 -22.15
N THR A 158 -0.46 -2.30 -21.95
CA THR A 158 0.68 -1.62 -22.53
C THR A 158 1.72 -2.66 -22.91
N ASP A 159 1.64 -3.18 -24.14
CA ASP A 159 2.56 -4.20 -24.66
C ASP A 159 4.03 -3.88 -24.40
N ARG A 160 4.40 -2.59 -24.48
CA ARG A 160 5.75 -2.09 -24.20
C ARG A 160 6.24 -2.31 -22.76
N LEU A 161 5.32 -2.44 -21.81
CA LEU A 161 5.56 -2.62 -20.38
C LEU A 161 5.40 -4.07 -19.92
N THR A 162 4.84 -4.95 -20.76
CA THR A 162 4.63 -6.36 -20.46
C THR A 162 5.94 -7.07 -20.15
N GLY A 163 5.97 -7.79 -19.02
CA GLY A 163 7.15 -8.54 -18.57
C GLY A 163 8.34 -7.70 -18.09
N LYS A 164 8.22 -6.35 -18.07
CA LYS A 164 9.25 -5.48 -17.52
C LYS A 164 9.35 -5.68 -15.99
N ARG A 165 10.55 -5.39 -15.47
CA ARG A 165 10.89 -5.51 -14.05
C ARG A 165 10.85 -4.13 -13.41
N PHE A 166 9.79 -3.85 -12.65
CA PHE A 166 9.52 -2.55 -12.08
C PHE A 166 10.21 -2.37 -10.73
N ARG A 167 10.94 -1.26 -10.60
CA ARG A 167 11.59 -0.83 -9.36
C ARG A 167 10.78 0.14 -8.55
N ARG A 168 10.03 1.02 -9.23
CA ARG A 168 9.20 2.03 -8.59
C ARG A 168 7.92 2.26 -9.39
N ILE A 169 6.87 2.57 -8.67
CA ILE A 169 5.62 3.11 -9.18
C ILE A 169 5.44 4.39 -8.41
N LEU A 170 5.44 5.52 -9.10
CA LEU A 170 5.39 6.85 -8.50
C LEU A 170 4.08 7.50 -8.91
N LEU A 171 3.27 7.88 -7.92
CA LEU A 171 2.07 8.66 -8.15
C LEU A 171 2.46 10.09 -8.54
N GLY A 172 1.89 10.60 -9.63
CA GLY A 172 1.89 12.02 -9.94
C GLY A 172 0.50 12.62 -9.68
N THR A 173 0.46 13.89 -9.29
CA THR A 173 -0.77 14.62 -9.01
C THR A 173 -0.95 15.84 -9.93
N PRO A 174 -0.89 15.67 -11.27
CA PRO A 174 -1.14 16.78 -12.16
C PRO A 174 -2.62 17.18 -12.11
N SER A 175 -2.94 18.46 -12.30
CA SER A 175 -4.33 18.90 -12.44
C SER A 175 -5.00 18.31 -13.68
N VAL A 176 -4.24 18.13 -14.76
CA VAL A 176 -4.66 17.50 -16.01
C VAL A 176 -3.65 16.41 -16.37
N THR A 177 -4.14 15.20 -16.60
CA THR A 177 -3.34 14.04 -16.98
C THR A 177 -3.03 14.04 -18.49
N PRO A 178 -2.02 13.29 -18.99
CA PRO A 178 -1.66 13.30 -20.42
C PRO A 178 -2.78 12.87 -21.39
N ASP A 179 -3.75 12.12 -20.91
CA ASP A 179 -4.99 11.73 -21.59
C ASP A 179 -6.11 12.78 -21.49
N LEU A 180 -5.78 14.01 -21.06
CA LEU A 180 -6.67 15.17 -20.93
C LEU A 180 -7.81 14.98 -19.91
N GLN A 181 -7.69 14.00 -19.02
CA GLN A 181 -8.61 13.79 -17.90
C GLN A 181 -8.19 14.64 -16.70
N THR A 182 -9.15 14.98 -15.84
CA THR A 182 -8.84 15.73 -14.62
C THR A 182 -8.17 14.81 -13.60
N GLY A 183 -7.02 15.20 -13.04
CA GLY A 183 -6.37 14.44 -11.99
C GLY A 183 -7.17 14.46 -10.68
N LEU A 184 -6.94 13.46 -9.84
CA LEU A 184 -7.42 13.46 -8.46
C LEU A 184 -6.49 14.28 -7.56
N ASN A 185 -7.08 15.00 -6.60
CA ASN A 185 -6.32 15.68 -5.56
C ASN A 185 -5.92 14.72 -4.42
N TYR A 186 -5.12 15.21 -3.47
CA TYR A 186 -4.57 14.42 -2.38
C TYR A 186 -5.64 13.71 -1.53
N SER A 187 -6.70 14.42 -1.11
CA SER A 187 -7.75 13.85 -0.26
C SER A 187 -8.59 12.80 -0.99
N GLN A 188 -8.76 12.94 -2.30
CA GLN A 188 -9.41 11.94 -3.14
C GLN A 188 -8.54 10.67 -3.26
N LEU A 189 -7.24 10.83 -3.47
CA LEU A 189 -6.28 9.73 -3.62
C LEU A 189 -6.09 8.87 -2.37
N GLN A 190 -6.36 9.40 -1.17
CA GLN A 190 -6.33 8.64 0.09
C GLN A 190 -7.31 7.45 0.12
N ASN A 191 -8.30 7.44 -0.78
CA ASN A 191 -9.35 6.42 -0.84
C ASN A 191 -9.23 5.52 -2.07
N CYS A 192 -8.13 5.62 -2.82
CA CYS A 192 -7.84 4.77 -3.96
C CYS A 192 -6.78 3.73 -3.58
N PHE A 193 -6.98 2.49 -4.01
CA PHE A 193 -6.12 1.36 -3.65
C PHE A 193 -5.73 0.57 -4.90
N ILE A 194 -4.42 0.30 -5.06
CA ILE A 194 -3.88 -0.49 -6.17
C ILE A 194 -3.65 -1.95 -5.75
N THR A 195 -4.05 -2.86 -6.63
CA THR A 195 -3.67 -4.27 -6.56
C THR A 195 -2.91 -4.62 -7.83
N LEU A 196 -1.70 -5.17 -7.66
CA LEU A 196 -0.83 -5.62 -8.75
C LEU A 196 -0.78 -7.13 -8.74
N ARG A 197 -1.17 -7.76 -9.85
CA ARG A 197 -1.29 -9.21 -9.95
C ARG A 197 -0.32 -9.79 -10.95
N LYS A 198 0.15 -11.01 -10.72
CA LYS A 198 0.88 -11.84 -11.69
C LYS A 198 0.20 -13.21 -11.75
N GLY A 199 -0.50 -13.48 -12.85
CA GLY A 199 -1.43 -14.59 -12.96
C GLY A 199 -2.51 -14.51 -11.88
N THR A 200 -2.62 -15.56 -11.07
CA THR A 200 -3.61 -15.63 -9.98
C THR A 200 -3.16 -14.94 -8.68
N TYR A 201 -1.90 -14.53 -8.60
CA TYR A 201 -1.26 -14.08 -7.38
C TYR A 201 -1.17 -12.53 -7.26
N ASN A 202 -1.34 -11.96 -6.06
CA ASN A 202 -1.24 -10.53 -5.77
C ASN A 202 0.15 -10.14 -5.25
N VAL A 203 0.99 -9.55 -6.10
CA VAL A 203 2.32 -9.03 -5.73
C VAL A 203 2.19 -7.83 -4.78
N VAL A 204 1.19 -6.99 -5.04
CA VAL A 204 0.76 -5.90 -4.16
C VAL A 204 -0.74 -6.03 -4.00
N GLU A 205 -1.23 -6.07 -2.77
CA GLU A 205 -2.67 -6.17 -2.50
C GLU A 205 -3.20 -4.95 -1.74
N ASN A 206 -4.18 -4.29 -2.35
CA ASN A 206 -4.92 -3.15 -1.79
C ASN A 206 -4.01 -2.05 -1.22
N MET A 207 -2.92 -1.70 -1.90
CA MET A 207 -2.03 -0.64 -1.45
C MET A 207 -2.68 0.73 -1.66
N PRO A 208 -2.82 1.60 -0.64
CA PRO A 208 -3.26 2.97 -0.87
C PRO A 208 -2.33 3.65 -1.86
N VAL A 209 -2.88 4.19 -2.94
CA VAL A 209 -2.07 4.78 -4.03
C VAL A 209 -1.28 5.98 -3.53
N ILE A 210 -1.75 6.64 -2.48
CA ILE A 210 -1.06 7.79 -1.86
C ILE A 210 0.32 7.43 -1.29
N LEU A 211 0.56 6.16 -0.90
CA LEU A 211 1.89 5.70 -0.49
C LEU A 211 2.92 5.70 -1.64
N LEU A 212 2.45 5.83 -2.87
CA LEU A 212 3.28 5.94 -4.08
C LEU A 212 3.59 7.42 -4.41
N TYR A 213 3.00 8.38 -3.70
CA TYR A 213 3.39 9.79 -3.80
C TYR A 213 4.63 10.06 -2.95
N GLN A 214 5.79 10.18 -3.61
CA GLN A 214 7.10 10.17 -2.93
C GLN A 214 7.97 11.38 -3.30
N MET A 215 7.36 12.51 -3.66
CA MET A 215 8.13 13.68 -4.12
C MET A 215 9.02 14.29 -3.02
N GLU A 216 8.61 14.16 -1.75
CA GLU A 216 9.27 14.80 -0.60
C GLU A 216 9.85 13.78 0.40
N MET A 217 9.89 12.48 0.04
CA MET A 217 10.43 11.47 0.92
C MET A 217 11.96 11.43 0.86
N LEU A 218 12.61 11.42 2.04
CA LEU A 218 14.05 11.21 2.17
C LEU A 218 14.47 9.86 1.60
N GLU A 219 13.69 8.82 1.89
CA GLU A 219 13.89 7.48 1.34
C GLU A 219 12.68 7.06 0.52
N LYS A 220 12.86 7.04 -0.81
CA LYS A 220 11.83 6.56 -1.75
C LYS A 220 11.71 5.04 -1.65
N SER A 221 10.48 4.54 -1.77
CA SER A 221 10.28 3.09 -1.81
C SER A 221 10.90 2.53 -3.07
N GLU A 222 11.83 1.61 -2.90
CA GLU A 222 12.34 0.82 -4.00
C GLU A 222 11.91 -0.63 -3.83
N TRP A 223 11.19 -1.12 -4.84
CA TRP A 223 10.88 -2.52 -4.98
C TRP A 223 12.11 -3.21 -5.57
N ALA A 224 12.47 -4.36 -5.02
CA ALA A 224 13.39 -5.30 -5.63
C ALA A 224 12.66 -5.93 -6.83
N ASN A 225 12.53 -5.18 -7.92
CA ASN A 225 12.03 -5.60 -9.23
C ASN A 225 10.75 -6.44 -9.21
N ILE A 226 9.57 -5.84 -9.07
CA ILE A 226 8.31 -6.58 -9.23
C ILE A 226 7.95 -6.77 -10.71
N ILE A 227 7.30 -7.88 -11.02
CA ILE A 227 6.69 -8.14 -12.33
C ILE A 227 5.21 -8.38 -12.07
N PHE A 228 4.34 -7.71 -12.82
CA PHE A 228 2.89 -7.85 -12.74
C PHE A 228 2.28 -7.70 -14.13
N ASP A 229 1.05 -8.20 -14.28
CA ASP A 229 0.26 -8.16 -15.50
C ASP A 229 -0.69 -6.99 -15.42
N PHE A 230 -0.63 -6.06 -16.38
CA PHE A 230 -1.48 -4.86 -16.39
C PHE A 230 -2.96 -5.23 -16.49
N GLN A 231 -3.30 -6.18 -17.36
CA GLN A 231 -4.69 -6.66 -17.56
C GLN A 231 -5.35 -7.22 -16.30
N ASN A 232 -4.56 -7.83 -15.40
CA ASN A 232 -5.07 -8.41 -14.15
C ASN A 232 -4.92 -7.46 -12.95
N SER A 233 -4.17 -6.37 -13.11
CA SER A 233 -3.95 -5.37 -12.07
C SER A 233 -5.00 -4.27 -12.16
N TYR A 234 -5.38 -3.70 -11.02
CA TYR A 234 -6.48 -2.74 -10.97
C TYR A 234 -6.39 -1.76 -9.80
N ILE A 235 -7.14 -0.67 -9.92
CA ILE A 235 -7.49 0.25 -8.85
C ILE A 235 -8.90 -0.04 -8.35
N THR A 236 -9.07 -0.10 -7.03
CA THR A 236 -10.36 -0.04 -6.35
C THR A 236 -10.52 1.28 -5.61
N ILE A 237 -11.76 1.71 -5.41
CA ILE A 237 -12.11 2.88 -4.62
C ILE A 237 -12.77 2.41 -3.32
N GLY A 238 -12.33 2.96 -2.19
CA GLY A 238 -12.87 2.66 -0.86
C GLY A 238 -14.32 3.13 -0.67
N GLY A 239 -14.92 2.84 0.49
CA GLY A 239 -16.18 3.46 0.89
C GLY A 239 -17.34 3.16 -0.07
N ALA A 240 -17.52 1.88 -0.40
CA ALA A 240 -18.49 1.40 -1.40
C ALA A 240 -18.30 1.96 -2.83
N GLY A 241 -17.07 2.37 -3.17
CA GLY A 241 -16.76 2.85 -4.51
C GLY A 241 -17.05 4.34 -4.70
N THR A 242 -17.06 5.13 -3.61
CA THR A 242 -17.27 6.57 -3.65
C THR A 242 -15.96 7.32 -3.45
N ILE A 243 -15.77 8.41 -4.20
CA ILE A 243 -14.66 9.35 -3.97
C ILE A 243 -15.25 10.58 -3.28
N PRO A 244 -14.77 10.98 -2.09
CA PRO A 244 -15.26 12.16 -1.40
C PRO A 244 -15.16 13.42 -2.27
N ASN A 245 -16.17 14.29 -2.19
CA ASN A 245 -16.23 15.57 -2.90
C ASN A 245 -16.16 15.42 -4.43
N VAL A 246 -16.73 14.34 -4.96
CA VAL A 246 -16.99 14.17 -6.39
C VAL A 246 -18.51 14.05 -6.54
N GLU A 247 -19.15 15.18 -6.91
CA GLU A 247 -20.62 15.36 -6.88
C GLU A 247 -21.36 14.44 -7.85
N ASP A 248 -20.74 14.13 -8.99
CA ASP A 248 -21.22 13.16 -9.96
C ASP A 248 -20.07 12.20 -10.23
N ASN A 249 -20.28 10.91 -9.99
CA ASN A 249 -19.59 9.79 -10.64
C ASN A 249 -18.25 10.19 -11.30
N TYR A 250 -17.11 9.78 -10.74
CA TYR A 250 -15.71 10.12 -11.14
C TYR A 250 -15.30 9.78 -12.59
N ILE A 251 -16.24 9.60 -13.51
CA ILE A 251 -16.09 9.79 -14.95
C ILE A 251 -15.38 11.12 -15.21
N GLY A 252 -14.43 11.14 -16.13
CA GLY A 252 -13.63 12.32 -16.41
C GLY A 252 -12.41 12.49 -15.50
N LYS A 253 -12.22 11.59 -14.52
CA LYS A 253 -11.07 11.56 -13.62
C LYS A 253 -10.06 10.49 -14.01
N SER A 254 -8.80 10.73 -13.68
CA SER A 254 -7.69 9.81 -13.96
C SER A 254 -6.67 9.80 -12.82
N ILE A 255 -6.04 8.65 -12.61
CA ILE A 255 -4.87 8.48 -11.74
C ILE A 255 -3.63 8.35 -12.61
N PHE A 256 -2.60 9.12 -12.32
CA PHE A 256 -1.38 9.18 -13.11
C PHE A 256 -0.20 8.55 -12.39
N PHE A 257 0.49 7.62 -13.05
CA PHE A 257 1.69 6.98 -12.52
C PHE A 257 2.88 7.14 -13.46
N ASN A 258 4.05 7.37 -12.87
CA ASN A 258 5.35 7.15 -13.50
C ASN A 258 5.91 5.81 -13.03
N LEU A 259 6.15 4.92 -13.97
CA LEU A 259 6.64 3.58 -13.76
C LEU A 259 8.13 3.55 -14.09
N GLN A 260 8.94 3.14 -13.12
CA GLN A 260 10.38 2.98 -13.29
C GLN A 260 10.73 1.50 -13.36
N TYR A 261 11.38 1.07 -14.43
CA TYR A 261 11.72 -0.32 -14.69
C TYR A 261 13.12 -0.48 -15.28
N GLU A 262 13.66 -1.70 -15.23
CA GLU A 262 15.01 -1.98 -15.77
C GLU A 262 15.12 -1.65 -17.26
N ALA A 263 16.15 -0.90 -17.63
CA ALA A 263 16.54 -0.70 -19.03
C ALA A 263 17.09 -2.02 -19.58
N LYS A 264 16.25 -2.79 -20.27
CA LYS A 264 16.61 -3.96 -21.06
C LYS A 264 16.07 -3.82 -22.46
#